data_AF-A0A662JHE9-F1
#
_entry.id   AF-A0A662JHE9-F1
#
_cell.length_a   1.000
_cell.length_b   1.000
_cell.length_c   1.000
_cell.angle_alpha   90.00
_cell.angle_beta   90.00
_cell.angle_gamma   90.00
#
_symmetry.space_group_name_H-M   'P 1'
#
loop_
_entity.id
_entity.type
_entity.pdbx_description
1 polymer ?
#
loop_
_entity_poly.entity_id
_entity_poly.type
_entity_poly.pdbx_seq_one_letter_code
_entity_poly.pdbx_strand_id
1 'polypeptide(L)'
;MKAWSRASILALALAVTLILVASPAKASGSKGCFEVVDSYWGLVEGRGVETPYQVQLHDAAPGDRDVVLVVRVKYVGEYQKIANIKAELTLTNPFSQVNEEELSSFYGSSVSMGEVFELQFKLDVPSNASIGVYHFQLKVQFDSIYNVTQTSHGYAVMERWEKLDSPVSETLDVPVELLGRPSLTVSSEPIQLGNLTEVKISITNVGSGVARDLWVKLSAAAGSNIRILEGFEKSVGDLEPNETAHVEFEVYVPPDQEQPEVQLQLDYKSPYGAHRSEQCTVNLFIRSIEPKLQVYAEPEFLTCGSINLVTLTLRSNYAYKLFDVRATITTTTITQTAIPIQVQSIPQSRAVVVGHEVHWFIGDLEPYCEENLTLRVYVPPDASSVELDFSFSFIDSGGVLRSERTSISFPAVGGVEFAVSEYTTYPETLEPGSQFTLTVTLLNLGTEDARFLEVLYLGAGGANITSARPYVYVGDVASGSSTAFSLQLGVSSDVAPGTYTVQLLVKCKDRLHITHEQVIELPIQVSKAQEEVEEQAPQAGLNVALLVVVAVAAAAIGFFAGRRVGRKGGGEGEGEVE
;
A
#
# COMPACT_ATOMS: atom_id res chain seq x y z
N MET A 1 31.34 51.00 29.81
CA MET A 1 32.34 52.07 30.05
C MET A 1 32.53 52.79 28.71
N LYS A 2 31.92 53.95 28.43
CA LYS A 2 32.14 55.27 29.04
C LYS A 2 30.86 56.13 29.02
N ALA A 3 30.51 56.61 30.21
CA ALA A 3 29.80 57.86 30.54
C ALA A 3 30.65 59.09 30.14
N TRP A 4 30.25 60.36 30.01
CA TRP A 4 29.07 61.24 30.21
C TRP A 4 29.40 62.55 29.42
N SER A 5 28.52 63.51 29.06
CA SER A 5 27.72 64.44 29.90
C SER A 5 26.64 65.10 29.02
N ARG A 6 25.34 65.17 29.38
CA ARG A 6 24.66 65.99 30.41
C ARG A 6 24.94 67.50 30.36
N ALA A 7 24.05 68.24 29.69
CA ALA A 7 23.53 69.56 30.09
C ALA A 7 22.20 69.80 29.35
N SER A 8 21.06 69.47 29.97
CA SER A 8 20.02 70.41 30.45
C SER A 8 18.87 70.58 29.43
N ILE A 9 17.82 69.75 29.45
CA ILE A 9 16.56 69.91 30.21
C ILE A 9 15.89 71.27 29.97
N LEU A 10 14.99 71.34 28.96
CA LEU A 10 13.63 71.88 29.03
C LEU A 10 12.93 71.74 27.65
N ALA A 11 11.59 71.68 27.64
CA ALA A 11 10.67 71.72 26.49
C ALA A 11 10.24 70.38 25.85
N LEU A 12 9.42 69.67 26.64
CA LEU A 12 8.12 69.08 26.29
C LEU A 12 7.64 69.12 24.82
N ALA A 13 7.40 67.93 24.27
CA ALA A 13 6.30 67.51 23.38
C ALA A 13 5.83 68.43 22.22
N LEU A 14 6.12 68.04 20.97
CA LEU A 14 5.17 68.16 19.87
C LEU A 14 5.51 67.15 18.76
N ALA A 15 4.77 66.03 18.70
CA ALA A 15 4.77 65.13 17.56
C ALA A 15 3.84 65.71 16.49
N VAL A 16 4.40 66.03 15.34
CA VAL A 16 3.72 66.58 14.16
C VAL A 16 2.89 65.47 13.52
N THR A 17 1.58 65.48 13.73
CA THR A 17 0.61 64.79 12.89
C THR A 17 0.35 65.64 11.65
N LEU A 18 0.56 65.03 10.49
CA LEU A 18 0.32 65.61 9.18
C LEU A 18 -1.21 65.69 8.96
N ILE A 19 -1.81 66.82 9.33
CA ILE A 19 -3.20 67.14 8.98
C ILE A 19 -3.21 67.61 7.53
N LEU A 20 -3.77 66.79 6.63
CA LEU A 20 -4.25 67.24 5.34
C LEU A 20 -5.41 68.23 5.60
N VAL A 21 -5.10 69.52 5.55
CA VAL A 21 -6.10 70.59 5.54
C VAL A 21 -6.77 70.54 4.16
N ALA A 22 -7.87 69.80 4.06
CA ALA A 22 -8.87 70.07 3.05
C ALA A 22 -9.51 71.42 3.41
N SER A 23 -9.22 72.45 2.62
CA SER A 23 -9.89 73.73 2.68
C SER A 23 -11.41 73.53 2.69
N PRO A 24 -12.20 74.16 3.59
CA PRO A 24 -13.64 74.15 3.41
C PRO A 24 -13.93 75.00 2.17
N ALA A 25 -14.29 74.33 1.08
CA ALA A 25 -14.97 74.99 -0.03
C ALA A 25 -16.20 75.67 0.57
N LYS A 26 -16.23 76.99 0.46
CA LYS A 26 -17.31 77.84 0.94
C LYS A 26 -18.52 77.56 0.04
N ALA A 27 -19.30 76.54 0.39
CA ALA A 27 -20.59 76.28 -0.22
C ALA A 27 -21.62 77.27 0.34
N SER A 28 -22.18 78.05 -0.57
CA SER A 28 -23.28 78.97 -0.34
C SER A 28 -24.58 78.19 -0.18
N GLY A 29 -25.30 78.39 0.93
CA GLY A 29 -26.74 78.12 1.06
C GLY A 29 -27.13 76.83 1.78
N SER A 30 -28.00 76.97 2.80
CA SER A 30 -28.62 75.94 3.65
C SER A 30 -27.72 75.30 4.73
N LYS A 31 -27.84 75.77 5.99
CA LYS A 31 -27.43 74.96 7.14
C LYS A 31 -28.44 73.83 7.27
N GLY A 32 -28.03 72.59 6.97
CA GLY A 32 -28.84 71.39 7.19
C GLY A 32 -29.17 71.20 8.67
N CYS A 33 -30.28 70.54 8.95
CA CYS A 33 -30.73 70.16 10.30
C CYS A 33 -30.17 68.79 10.72
N PHE A 34 -29.68 67.99 9.78
CA PHE A 34 -29.20 66.62 10.04
C PHE A 34 -27.84 66.35 9.40
N GLU A 35 -27.07 65.48 10.03
CA GLU A 35 -25.78 64.99 9.56
C GLU A 35 -25.76 63.46 9.66
N VAL A 36 -25.43 62.76 8.56
CA VAL A 36 -25.27 61.31 8.57
C VAL A 36 -23.93 60.97 9.22
N VAL A 37 -23.95 60.16 10.27
CA VAL A 37 -22.74 59.72 10.97
C VAL A 37 -22.11 58.54 10.23
N ASP A 38 -22.88 57.46 10.05
CA ASP A 38 -22.52 56.28 9.27
C ASP A 38 -23.75 55.38 9.04
N SER A 39 -23.53 54.26 8.34
CA SER A 39 -24.52 53.21 8.14
C SER A 39 -23.88 51.84 8.31
N TYR A 40 -24.65 50.85 8.76
CA TYR A 40 -24.21 49.45 8.85
C TYR A 40 -25.37 48.47 8.70
N TRP A 41 -25.02 47.23 8.36
CA TRP A 41 -25.98 46.15 8.19
C TRP A 41 -26.15 45.34 9.47
N GLY A 42 -27.37 44.84 9.67
CA GLY A 42 -27.67 43.96 10.78
C GLY A 42 -28.87 43.06 10.57
N LEU A 43 -29.13 42.22 11.56
CA LEU A 43 -30.28 41.33 11.64
C LEU A 43 -31.10 41.65 12.88
N VAL A 44 -32.42 41.47 12.77
CA VAL A 44 -33.35 41.66 13.90
C VAL A 44 -33.17 40.53 14.91
N GLU A 45 -32.78 40.87 16.14
CA GLU A 45 -32.82 39.97 17.29
C GLU A 45 -34.00 40.33 18.21
N GLY A 46 -35.00 39.43 18.26
CA GLY A 46 -36.16 39.56 19.15
C GLY A 46 -37.22 40.55 18.68
N ARG A 47 -38.41 40.52 19.31
CA ARG A 47 -39.55 41.38 18.97
C ARG A 47 -39.83 42.33 20.14
N GLY A 48 -39.39 43.58 20.03
CA GLY A 48 -39.78 44.65 20.95
C GLY A 48 -41.20 45.12 20.61
N VAL A 49 -42.15 44.94 21.53
CA VAL A 49 -43.55 45.35 21.29
C VAL A 49 -43.72 46.88 21.33
N GLU A 50 -42.76 47.63 21.88
CA GLU A 50 -42.82 49.10 21.99
C GLU A 50 -41.43 49.80 21.91
N THR A 51 -40.39 49.11 21.39
CA THR A 51 -39.03 49.67 21.20
C THR A 51 -38.51 49.34 19.80
N PRO A 52 -37.63 50.16 19.20
CA PRO A 52 -36.91 49.76 17.98
C PRO A 52 -36.23 48.40 18.22
N TYR A 53 -36.27 47.52 17.23
CA TYR A 53 -35.71 46.18 17.33
C TYR A 53 -34.22 46.24 17.71
N GLN A 54 -33.75 45.29 18.52
CA GLN A 54 -32.31 45.14 18.71
C GLN A 54 -31.73 44.58 17.41
N VAL A 55 -30.70 45.25 16.89
CA VAL A 55 -30.04 44.89 15.65
C VAL A 55 -28.64 44.41 15.96
N GLN A 56 -28.34 43.15 15.62
CA GLN A 56 -27.00 42.61 15.69
C GLN A 56 -26.26 42.87 14.37
N LEU A 57 -25.00 43.27 14.43
CA LEU A 57 -24.14 43.46 13.25
C LEU A 57 -24.13 42.21 12.37
N HIS A 58 -24.24 42.43 11.07
CA HIS A 58 -24.32 41.36 10.07
C HIS A 58 -23.42 41.67 8.87
N ASP A 59 -22.65 40.66 8.43
CA ASP A 59 -21.82 40.77 7.22
C ASP A 59 -22.72 40.58 5.98
N ALA A 60 -23.27 41.69 5.47
CA ALA A 60 -24.19 41.66 4.34
C ALA A 60 -23.51 41.26 3.02
N ALA A 61 -24.19 40.40 2.26
CA ALA A 61 -23.74 39.91 0.96
C ALA A 61 -24.87 39.91 -0.08
N PRO A 62 -24.54 39.94 -1.39
CA PRO A 62 -25.52 39.75 -2.45
C PRO A 62 -26.37 38.50 -2.24
N GLY A 63 -27.71 38.65 -2.29
CA GLY A 63 -28.67 37.56 -2.08
C GLY A 63 -29.21 37.42 -0.66
N ASP A 64 -28.67 38.16 0.31
CA ASP A 64 -29.22 38.21 1.67
C ASP A 64 -30.66 38.77 1.63
N ARG A 65 -31.55 38.19 2.44
CA ARG A 65 -32.96 38.61 2.56
C ARG A 65 -33.26 39.06 3.98
N ASP A 66 -34.26 39.93 4.10
CA ASP A 66 -34.77 40.43 5.38
C ASP A 66 -33.70 41.08 6.27
N VAL A 67 -32.66 41.68 5.67
CA VAL A 67 -31.60 42.38 6.42
C VAL A 67 -32.06 43.79 6.80
N VAL A 68 -31.45 44.34 7.85
CA VAL A 68 -31.74 45.70 8.33
C VAL A 68 -30.55 46.59 8.03
N LEU A 69 -30.79 47.69 7.32
CA LEU A 69 -29.86 48.80 7.23
C LEU A 69 -30.16 49.77 8.37
N VAL A 70 -29.16 49.99 9.23
CA VAL A 70 -29.20 50.99 10.28
C VAL A 70 -28.44 52.22 9.82
N VAL A 71 -29.09 53.38 9.83
CA VAL A 71 -28.48 54.68 9.53
C VAL A 71 -28.44 55.50 10.79
N ARG A 72 -27.25 55.94 11.21
CA ARG A 72 -27.07 56.79 12.38
C ARG A 72 -27.03 58.24 11.95
N VAL A 73 -27.97 59.02 12.47
CA VAL A 73 -28.14 60.43 12.10
C VAL A 73 -27.96 61.28 13.34
N LYS A 74 -27.18 62.36 13.20
CA LYS A 74 -26.98 63.37 14.23
C LYS A 74 -27.85 64.58 13.95
N TYR A 75 -28.58 65.05 14.96
CA TYR A 75 -29.35 66.27 14.85
C TYR A 75 -28.47 67.51 15.10
N VAL A 76 -28.38 68.41 14.13
CA VAL A 76 -27.56 69.64 14.16
C VAL A 76 -28.37 70.91 13.86
N GLY A 77 -29.70 70.80 13.89
CA GLY A 77 -30.63 71.90 13.63
C GLY A 77 -30.71 72.94 14.76
N GLU A 78 -31.59 73.92 14.55
CA GLU A 78 -31.69 75.11 15.42
C GLU A 78 -32.56 74.91 16.67
N TYR A 79 -33.37 73.85 16.73
CA TYR A 79 -34.25 73.58 17.88
C TYR A 79 -33.50 72.80 18.95
N GLN A 80 -33.83 73.02 20.23
CA GLN A 80 -33.17 72.30 21.33
C GLN A 80 -33.56 70.82 21.38
N LYS A 81 -34.84 70.51 21.08
CA LYS A 81 -35.33 69.14 20.93
C LYS A 81 -36.40 69.07 19.84
N ILE A 82 -36.41 67.95 19.11
CA ILE A 82 -37.39 67.60 18.09
C ILE A 82 -38.05 66.26 18.41
N ALA A 83 -39.25 66.01 17.88
CA ALA A 83 -39.96 64.75 18.00
C ALA A 83 -40.86 64.51 16.77
N ASN A 84 -41.52 63.34 16.73
CA ASN A 84 -42.34 62.87 15.60
C ASN A 84 -41.53 62.82 14.30
N ILE A 85 -40.35 62.19 14.39
CA ILE A 85 -39.40 62.08 13.29
C ILE A 85 -39.83 60.91 12.39
N LYS A 86 -40.00 61.19 11.11
CA LYS A 86 -40.30 60.23 10.06
C LYS A 86 -39.18 60.25 9.03
N ALA A 87 -38.76 59.08 8.59
CA ALA A 87 -37.74 58.96 7.56
C ALA A 87 -38.20 58.01 6.45
N GLU A 88 -37.94 58.40 5.20
CA GLU A 88 -38.21 57.61 4.00
C GLU A 88 -36.89 57.41 3.26
N LEU A 89 -36.53 56.16 2.99
CA LEU A 89 -35.31 55.81 2.26
C LEU A 89 -35.64 55.52 0.79
N THR A 90 -35.00 56.27 -0.12
CA THR A 90 -35.06 56.01 -1.55
C THR A 90 -33.80 55.26 -1.98
N LEU A 91 -34.01 54.03 -2.46
CA LEU A 91 -32.94 53.14 -2.90
C LEU A 91 -32.45 53.50 -4.30
N THR A 92 -31.17 53.25 -4.54
CA THR A 92 -30.57 53.33 -5.87
C THR A 92 -30.44 51.93 -6.46
N ASN A 93 -30.67 51.79 -7.78
CA ASN A 93 -30.47 50.53 -8.50
C ASN A 93 -29.08 49.93 -8.21
N PRO A 94 -28.94 48.61 -7.94
CA PRO A 94 -29.89 47.53 -8.18
C PRO A 94 -30.85 47.22 -7.02
N PHE A 95 -30.80 47.95 -5.91
CA PHE A 95 -31.66 47.68 -4.76
C PHE A 95 -33.11 48.04 -5.08
N SER A 96 -34.00 47.09 -4.85
CA SER A 96 -35.45 47.25 -5.00
C SER A 96 -36.15 46.41 -3.95
N GLN A 97 -37.21 46.92 -3.35
CA GLN A 97 -38.07 46.15 -2.46
C GLN A 97 -39.42 45.83 -3.08
N VAL A 98 -40.12 44.85 -2.51
CA VAL A 98 -41.47 44.42 -2.92
C VAL A 98 -42.57 45.27 -2.25
N ASN A 99 -42.32 45.86 -1.07
CA ASN A 99 -43.28 46.67 -0.31
C ASN A 99 -42.70 48.06 0.04
N GLU A 100 -43.38 49.14 -0.32
CA GLU A 100 -42.94 50.52 -0.03
C GLU A 100 -43.04 50.90 1.46
N GLU A 101 -43.90 50.24 2.24
CA GLU A 101 -44.07 50.51 3.68
C GLU A 101 -42.80 50.19 4.50
N GLU A 102 -41.96 49.25 4.05
CA GLU A 102 -40.76 48.77 4.76
C GLU A 102 -39.53 49.71 4.61
N LEU A 103 -39.59 50.69 3.70
CA LEU A 103 -38.59 51.75 3.52
C LEU A 103 -38.91 53.03 4.31
N SER A 104 -39.88 52.95 5.21
CA SER A 104 -40.23 54.02 6.13
C SER A 104 -39.81 53.65 7.56
N SER A 105 -39.20 54.61 8.27
CA SER A 105 -38.76 54.45 9.65
C SER A 105 -39.35 55.57 10.50
N PHE A 106 -39.91 55.19 11.66
CA PHE A 106 -40.49 56.15 12.61
C PHE A 106 -39.69 56.12 13.91
N TYR A 107 -39.16 57.27 14.31
CA TYR A 107 -38.46 57.43 15.58
C TYR A 107 -39.40 58.08 16.60
N GLY A 108 -39.93 57.26 17.51
CA GLY A 108 -40.97 57.66 18.46
C GLY A 108 -40.48 58.46 19.68
N SER A 109 -39.17 58.59 19.88
CA SER A 109 -38.58 59.35 20.98
C SER A 109 -38.22 60.78 20.55
N SER A 110 -38.03 61.67 21.52
CA SER A 110 -37.48 63.02 21.25
C SER A 110 -35.97 62.97 21.08
N VAL A 111 -35.42 63.76 20.16
CA VAL A 111 -33.98 63.89 19.92
C VAL A 111 -33.55 65.30 20.29
N SER A 112 -32.49 65.41 21.09
CA SER A 112 -31.89 66.68 21.49
C SER A 112 -30.84 67.15 20.49
N MET A 113 -30.55 68.45 20.46
CA MET A 113 -29.47 69.00 19.65
C MET A 113 -28.13 68.29 19.96
N GLY A 114 -27.46 67.80 18.92
CA GLY A 114 -26.20 67.06 19.01
C GLY A 114 -26.34 65.56 19.28
N GLU A 115 -27.55 65.07 19.57
CA GLU A 115 -27.82 63.65 19.81
C GLU A 115 -27.80 62.85 18.50
N VAL A 116 -27.31 61.61 18.58
CA VAL A 116 -27.32 60.64 17.50
C VAL A 116 -28.43 59.64 17.75
N PHE A 117 -29.25 59.42 16.74
CA PHE A 117 -30.35 58.45 16.77
C PHE A 117 -30.25 57.51 15.57
N GLU A 118 -30.88 56.34 15.71
CA GLU A 118 -30.79 55.27 14.73
C GLU A 118 -32.12 55.13 13.97
N LEU A 119 -32.02 55.09 12.64
CA LEU A 119 -33.12 54.80 11.75
C LEU A 119 -32.89 53.42 11.13
N GLN A 120 -33.89 52.56 11.21
CA GLN A 120 -33.81 51.17 10.76
C GLN A 120 -34.71 50.97 9.54
N PHE A 121 -34.16 50.39 8.48
CA PHE A 121 -34.86 50.08 7.24
C PHE A 121 -34.64 48.62 6.90
N LYS A 122 -35.72 47.88 6.67
CA LYS A 122 -35.62 46.47 6.29
C LYS A 122 -35.53 46.39 4.77
N LEU A 123 -34.57 45.65 4.23
CA LEU A 123 -34.46 45.42 2.80
C LEU A 123 -33.81 44.08 2.43
N ASP A 124 -34.00 43.69 1.17
CA ASP A 124 -33.30 42.56 0.55
C ASP A 124 -32.10 43.07 -0.24
N VAL A 125 -31.00 42.33 -0.20
CA VAL A 125 -29.84 42.58 -1.06
C VAL A 125 -29.98 41.74 -2.33
N PRO A 126 -30.14 42.35 -3.52
CA PRO A 126 -30.24 41.61 -4.76
C PRO A 126 -29.06 40.66 -4.98
N SER A 127 -29.30 39.47 -5.50
CA SER A 127 -28.23 38.49 -5.78
C SER A 127 -27.26 38.94 -6.88
N ASN A 128 -27.69 39.88 -7.73
CA ASN A 128 -26.86 40.51 -8.76
C ASN A 128 -26.23 41.84 -8.30
N ALA A 129 -26.36 42.22 -7.03
CA ALA A 129 -25.72 43.41 -6.50
C ALA A 129 -24.20 43.27 -6.56
N SER A 130 -23.53 44.26 -7.13
CA SER A 130 -22.07 44.35 -7.12
C SER A 130 -21.58 44.84 -5.76
N ILE A 131 -20.38 44.42 -5.36
CA ILE A 131 -19.75 44.95 -4.15
C ILE A 131 -19.30 46.40 -4.39
N GLY A 132 -19.47 47.24 -3.38
CA GLY A 132 -19.09 48.64 -3.44
C GLY A 132 -19.90 49.54 -2.50
N VAL A 133 -19.75 50.85 -2.70
CA VAL A 133 -20.46 51.87 -1.93
C VAL A 133 -21.66 52.35 -2.74
N TYR A 134 -22.84 52.26 -2.14
CA TYR A 134 -24.11 52.71 -2.69
C TYR A 134 -24.56 53.99 -2.00
N HIS A 135 -25.11 54.91 -2.76
CA HIS A 135 -25.59 56.19 -2.26
C HIS A 135 -27.12 56.17 -2.27
N PHE A 136 -27.75 56.17 -1.10
CA PHE A 136 -29.20 56.21 -0.94
C PHE A 136 -29.64 57.60 -0.49
N GLN A 137 -30.85 58.00 -0.88
CA GLN A 137 -31.41 59.29 -0.49
C GLN A 137 -32.35 59.09 0.70
N LEU A 138 -31.98 59.67 1.84
CA LEU A 138 -32.75 59.60 3.08
C LEU A 138 -33.49 60.92 3.30
N LYS A 139 -34.81 60.89 3.20
CA LYS A 139 -35.66 62.05 3.46
C LYS A 139 -36.14 62.00 4.92
N VAL A 140 -35.64 62.89 5.75
CA VAL A 140 -36.00 63.00 7.18
C VAL A 140 -36.95 64.18 7.38
N GLN A 141 -38.03 63.96 8.11
CA GLN A 141 -39.04 64.96 8.43
C GLN A 141 -39.37 64.97 9.92
N PHE A 142 -39.56 66.15 10.49
CA PHE A 142 -40.13 66.31 11.84
C PHE A 142 -41.15 67.45 11.85
N ASP A 143 -42.14 67.35 12.73
CA ASP A 143 -43.18 68.38 12.87
C ASP A 143 -43.39 68.82 14.32
N SER A 144 -42.67 68.27 15.29
CA SER A 144 -42.81 68.61 16.70
C SER A 144 -41.50 69.13 17.27
N ILE A 145 -41.54 70.34 17.84
CA ILE A 145 -40.40 71.00 18.45
C ILE A 145 -40.67 71.30 19.91
N TYR A 146 -39.63 71.29 20.73
CA TYR A 146 -39.71 71.72 22.12
C TYR A 146 -39.32 73.19 22.23
N ASN A 147 -40.31 74.03 22.54
CA ASN A 147 -40.13 75.48 22.61
C ASN A 147 -40.02 75.93 24.07
N VAL A 148 -39.03 76.76 24.36
CA VAL A 148 -38.77 77.32 25.69
C VAL A 148 -38.86 78.84 25.57
N THR A 149 -39.99 79.40 26.00
CA THR A 149 -40.22 80.85 25.92
C THR A 149 -40.16 81.47 27.32
N GLN A 150 -39.38 82.54 27.46
CA GLN A 150 -39.41 83.35 28.67
C GLN A 150 -40.58 84.32 28.60
N THR A 151 -41.44 84.31 29.61
CA THR A 151 -42.48 85.33 29.74
C THR A 151 -41.85 86.69 30.00
N SER A 152 -42.47 87.77 29.51
CA SER A 152 -41.98 89.15 29.60
C SER A 152 -41.68 89.67 31.01
N HIS A 153 -42.09 88.94 32.06
CA HIS A 153 -41.87 89.27 33.46
C HIS A 153 -40.82 88.38 34.15
N GLY A 154 -40.08 87.53 33.42
CA GLY A 154 -38.82 86.92 33.90
C GLY A 154 -38.91 85.81 34.96
N TYR A 155 -40.10 85.44 35.46
CA TYR A 155 -40.24 84.45 36.54
C TYR A 155 -40.90 83.12 36.13
N ALA A 156 -41.42 83.00 34.90
CA ALA A 156 -42.01 81.76 34.39
C ALA A 156 -41.43 81.41 33.01
N VAL A 157 -40.85 80.22 32.93
CA VAL A 157 -40.44 79.56 31.68
C VAL A 157 -41.63 78.72 31.22
N MET A 158 -42.15 79.00 30.02
CA MET A 158 -43.14 78.14 29.38
C MET A 158 -42.43 77.13 28.51
N GLU A 159 -42.48 75.87 28.93
CA GLU A 159 -41.95 74.72 28.22
C GLU A 159 -43.10 73.92 27.63
N ARG A 160 -43.17 73.83 26.30
CA ARG A 160 -44.22 73.03 25.65
C ARG A 160 -43.74 72.45 24.32
N TRP A 161 -44.33 71.33 23.97
CA TRP A 161 -44.28 70.81 22.60
C TRP A 161 -45.17 71.66 21.70
N GLU A 162 -44.62 72.09 20.58
CA GLU A 162 -45.31 72.86 19.55
C GLU A 162 -45.24 72.10 18.24
N LYS A 163 -46.41 71.89 17.61
CA LYS A 163 -46.49 71.30 16.29
C LYS A 163 -46.32 72.40 15.24
N LEU A 164 -45.39 72.19 14.31
CA LEU A 164 -45.14 73.08 13.19
C LEU A 164 -46.25 72.94 12.15
N ASP A 165 -46.72 74.08 11.61
CA ASP A 165 -47.71 74.13 10.53
C ASP A 165 -47.19 73.52 9.22
N SER A 166 -45.86 73.50 9.05
CA SER A 166 -45.18 72.83 7.94
C SER A 166 -44.04 72.00 8.49
N PRO A 167 -44.01 70.68 8.25
CA PRO A 167 -42.92 69.83 8.71
C PRO A 167 -41.61 70.29 8.09
N VAL A 168 -40.55 70.32 8.89
CA VAL A 168 -39.20 70.53 8.36
C VAL A 168 -38.77 69.22 7.71
N SER A 169 -38.39 69.29 6.43
CA SER A 169 -37.97 68.16 5.63
C SER A 169 -36.60 68.42 5.05
N GLU A 170 -35.71 67.43 5.13
CA GLU A 170 -34.38 67.47 4.55
C GLU A 170 -34.07 66.13 3.89
N THR A 171 -33.34 66.17 2.77
CA THR A 171 -32.85 64.97 2.09
C THR A 171 -31.34 64.89 2.25
N LEU A 172 -30.89 63.74 2.75
CA LEU A 172 -29.49 63.43 3.03
C LEU A 172 -29.00 62.33 2.10
N ASP A 173 -27.74 62.42 1.68
CA ASP A 173 -27.06 61.35 0.98
C ASP A 173 -26.45 60.38 2.00
N VAL A 174 -26.82 59.10 1.91
CA VAL A 174 -26.37 58.04 2.82
C VAL A 174 -25.46 57.08 2.05
N PRO A 175 -24.13 57.10 2.31
CA PRO A 175 -23.23 56.08 1.79
C PRO A 175 -23.45 54.76 2.56
N VAL A 176 -23.65 53.67 1.81
CA VAL A 176 -23.90 52.32 2.31
C VAL A 176 -22.90 51.36 1.67
N GLU A 177 -22.07 50.74 2.49
CA GLU A 177 -21.05 49.81 2.02
C GLU A 177 -21.62 48.39 1.94
N LEU A 178 -21.62 47.81 0.74
CA LEU A 178 -21.88 46.38 0.53
C LEU A 178 -20.54 45.72 0.21
N LEU A 179 -19.92 45.10 1.22
CA LEU A 179 -18.56 44.55 1.13
C LEU A 179 -18.54 43.02 0.87
N GLY A 180 -19.70 42.37 0.89
CA GLY A 180 -19.83 40.93 0.67
C GLY A 180 -19.44 40.08 1.87
N ARG A 181 -19.50 38.75 1.70
CA ARG A 181 -19.11 37.77 2.72
C ARG A 181 -18.11 36.76 2.15
N PRO A 182 -16.97 36.53 2.80
CA PRO A 182 -16.04 35.48 2.40
C PRO A 182 -16.65 34.10 2.67
N SER A 183 -16.30 33.13 1.83
CA SER A 183 -16.67 31.72 2.00
C SER A 183 -15.50 30.89 1.53
N LEU A 184 -14.79 30.25 2.46
CA LEU A 184 -13.54 29.56 2.16
C LEU A 184 -13.81 28.06 1.94
N THR A 185 -13.31 27.54 0.84
CA THR A 185 -13.33 26.10 0.54
C THR A 185 -11.90 25.60 0.43
N VAL A 186 -11.65 24.41 0.97
CA VAL A 186 -10.31 23.84 1.10
C VAL A 186 -10.23 22.50 0.37
N SER A 187 -9.14 22.28 -0.35
CA SER A 187 -8.83 20.98 -0.97
C SER A 187 -7.34 20.67 -0.86
N SER A 188 -6.98 19.39 -0.92
CA SER A 188 -5.59 18.92 -0.91
C SER A 188 -5.22 18.31 -2.26
N GLU A 189 -3.94 18.44 -2.62
CA GLU A 189 -3.39 17.65 -3.72
C GLU A 189 -3.12 16.20 -3.29
N PRO A 190 -3.18 15.23 -4.22
CA PRO A 190 -2.84 13.85 -3.91
C PRO A 190 -1.40 13.71 -3.43
N ILE A 191 -1.22 13.05 -2.29
CA ILE A 191 0.07 12.82 -1.66
C ILE A 191 0.64 11.44 -1.98
N GLN A 192 1.98 11.35 -1.97
CA GLN A 192 2.70 10.07 -1.95
C GLN A 192 3.11 9.74 -0.51
N LEU A 193 2.78 8.53 -0.08
CA LEU A 193 3.12 8.04 1.26
C LEU A 193 4.59 7.66 1.32
N GLY A 194 5.27 8.08 2.38
CA GLY A 194 6.57 7.50 2.73
C GLY A 194 7.65 8.42 3.28
N ASN A 195 7.66 9.68 2.88
CA ASN A 195 8.62 10.66 3.42
C ASN A 195 7.91 11.67 4.33
N LEU A 196 8.63 12.68 4.80
CA LEU A 196 8.02 14.01 4.96
C LEU A 196 7.20 14.30 3.71
N THR A 197 5.89 14.20 3.82
CA THR A 197 4.98 14.52 2.74
C THR A 197 4.76 16.03 2.80
N GLU A 198 5.17 16.70 1.73
CA GLU A 198 4.74 18.08 1.49
C GLU A 198 3.26 18.06 1.08
N VAL A 199 2.39 18.34 2.04
CA VAL A 199 0.95 18.42 1.82
C VAL A 199 0.63 19.80 1.27
N LYS A 200 0.27 19.87 -0.01
CA LYS A 200 -0.20 21.11 -0.64
C LYS A 200 -1.70 21.25 -0.45
N ILE A 201 -2.11 22.31 0.24
CA ILE A 201 -3.50 22.66 0.49
C ILE A 201 -3.85 23.91 -0.30
N SER A 202 -4.92 23.84 -1.07
CA SER A 202 -5.49 24.96 -1.81
C SER A 202 -6.70 25.50 -1.07
N ILE A 203 -6.70 26.80 -0.81
CA ILE A 203 -7.78 27.53 -0.14
C ILE A 203 -8.36 28.51 -1.15
N THR A 204 -9.62 28.32 -1.51
CA THR A 204 -10.33 29.15 -2.49
C THR A 204 -11.43 29.93 -1.80
N ASN A 205 -11.47 31.25 -2.03
CA ASN A 205 -12.59 32.06 -1.59
C ASN A 205 -13.70 32.03 -2.64
N VAL A 206 -14.75 31.24 -2.40
CA VAL A 206 -15.94 31.15 -3.27
C VAL A 206 -17.02 32.18 -2.87
N GLY A 207 -16.75 32.96 -1.83
CA GLY A 207 -17.63 34.03 -1.35
C GLY A 207 -17.55 35.28 -2.21
N SER A 208 -18.38 36.26 -1.85
CA SER A 208 -18.39 37.55 -2.51
C SER A 208 -17.41 38.55 -1.87
N GLY A 209 -17.13 38.44 -0.57
CA GLY A 209 -16.26 39.38 0.16
C GLY A 209 -14.81 38.88 0.33
N VAL A 210 -13.88 39.81 0.50
CA VAL A 210 -12.46 39.52 0.81
C VAL A 210 -12.30 38.91 2.20
N ALA A 211 -11.47 37.88 2.34
CA ALA A 211 -11.02 37.40 3.65
C ALA A 211 -9.70 38.10 3.99
N ARG A 212 -9.70 39.03 4.95
CA ARG A 212 -8.51 39.82 5.29
C ARG A 212 -7.65 39.15 6.36
N ASP A 213 -6.34 39.36 6.28
CA ASP A 213 -5.37 38.81 7.23
C ASP A 213 -5.60 37.31 7.49
N LEU A 214 -5.74 36.48 6.45
CA LEU A 214 -6.00 35.05 6.61
C LEU A 214 -4.77 34.34 7.21
N TRP A 215 -4.99 33.66 8.33
CA TRP A 215 -4.06 32.76 8.99
C TRP A 215 -4.62 31.34 8.95
N VAL A 216 -3.72 30.39 8.73
CA VAL A 216 -4.06 28.99 8.56
C VAL A 216 -3.23 28.18 9.52
N LYS A 217 -3.89 27.35 10.34
CA LYS A 217 -3.25 26.47 11.30
C LYS A 217 -3.63 25.02 11.04
N LEU A 218 -2.63 24.18 10.81
CA LEU A 218 -2.77 22.74 10.59
C LEU A 218 -2.61 21.98 11.92
N SER A 219 -3.49 21.01 12.16
CA SER A 219 -3.42 20.11 13.30
C SER A 219 -3.78 18.68 12.89
N ALA A 220 -3.18 17.70 13.56
CA ALA A 220 -3.51 16.29 13.35
C ALA A 220 -4.86 15.97 14.01
N ALA A 221 -5.66 15.11 13.38
CA ALA A 221 -6.92 14.66 13.96
C ALA A 221 -6.67 13.94 15.29
N ALA A 222 -7.60 14.08 16.25
CA ALA A 222 -7.46 13.47 17.57
C ALA A 222 -7.37 11.94 17.45
N GLY A 223 -6.31 11.35 17.99
CA GLY A 223 -6.07 9.90 17.91
C GLY A 223 -5.38 9.42 16.63
N SER A 224 -5.06 10.32 15.69
CA SER A 224 -4.24 9.97 14.53
C SER A 224 -2.75 9.88 14.89
N ASN A 225 -2.03 9.02 14.16
CA ASN A 225 -0.57 8.91 14.26
C ASN A 225 0.16 9.88 13.30
N ILE A 226 -0.56 10.86 12.74
CA ILE A 226 -0.02 11.88 11.83
C ILE A 226 0.82 12.86 12.66
N ARG A 227 2.03 13.18 12.19
CA ARG A 227 2.92 14.15 12.86
C ARG A 227 3.13 15.36 11.96
N ILE A 228 2.90 16.55 12.51
CA ILE A 228 3.20 17.82 11.86
C ILE A 228 4.53 18.29 12.44
N LEU A 229 5.54 18.45 11.59
CA LEU A 229 6.91 18.66 12.05
C LEU A 229 7.18 20.15 12.25
N GLU A 230 7.01 20.94 11.19
CA GLU A 230 7.27 22.38 11.17
C GLU A 230 6.21 23.15 10.37
N GLY A 231 6.13 24.46 10.61
CA GLY A 231 5.25 25.35 9.83
C GLY A 231 3.75 25.09 10.01
N PHE A 232 3.32 24.57 11.17
CA PHE A 232 1.91 24.27 11.47
C PHE A 232 0.98 25.50 11.43
N GLU A 233 1.54 26.70 11.33
CA GLU A 233 0.81 27.96 11.17
C GLU A 233 1.45 28.78 10.06
N LYS A 234 0.63 29.26 9.11
CA LYS A 234 1.06 30.07 7.96
C LYS A 234 0.12 31.25 7.76
N SER A 235 0.69 32.41 7.48
CA SER A 235 -0.06 33.59 7.04
C SER A 235 -0.21 33.55 5.52
N VAL A 236 -1.44 33.66 5.05
CA VAL A 236 -1.80 33.74 3.62
C VAL A 236 -1.93 35.19 3.18
N GLY A 237 -2.41 36.07 4.06
CA GLY A 237 -2.68 37.47 3.75
C GLY A 237 -4.14 37.70 3.34
N ASP A 238 -4.40 38.72 2.53
CA ASP A 238 -5.75 38.99 2.03
C ASP A 238 -6.07 38.04 0.86
N LEU A 239 -7.25 37.42 0.89
CA LEU A 239 -7.73 36.50 -0.15
C LEU A 239 -9.00 37.06 -0.79
N GLU A 240 -8.86 37.54 -2.02
CA GLU A 240 -9.94 38.17 -2.79
C GLU A 240 -10.97 37.14 -3.28
N PRO A 241 -12.18 37.57 -3.66
CA PRO A 241 -13.21 36.69 -4.22
C PRO A 241 -12.72 35.94 -5.47
N ASN A 242 -12.97 34.62 -5.51
CA ASN A 242 -12.51 33.65 -6.51
C ASN A 242 -10.98 33.46 -6.57
N GLU A 243 -10.21 34.07 -5.68
CA GLU A 243 -8.78 33.82 -5.57
C GLU A 243 -8.53 32.48 -4.87
N THR A 244 -7.45 31.81 -5.28
CA THR A 244 -6.97 30.58 -4.64
C THR A 244 -5.55 30.78 -4.15
N ALA A 245 -5.34 30.53 -2.86
CA ALA A 245 -4.03 30.50 -2.25
C ALA A 245 -3.57 29.05 -2.05
N HIS A 246 -2.27 28.82 -2.18
CA HIS A 246 -1.65 27.52 -1.94
C HIS A 246 -0.73 27.61 -0.73
N VAL A 247 -0.89 26.68 0.20
CA VAL A 247 -0.03 26.54 1.39
C VAL A 247 0.49 25.11 1.47
N GLU A 248 1.76 24.99 1.83
CA GLU A 248 2.46 23.70 1.85
C GLU A 248 2.83 23.36 3.29
N PHE A 249 2.61 22.14 3.74
CA PHE A 249 2.95 21.71 5.11
C PHE A 249 3.77 20.44 5.09
N GLU A 250 4.78 20.38 5.94
CA GLU A 250 5.59 19.18 6.13
C GLU A 250 4.92 18.25 7.15
N VAL A 251 4.30 17.19 6.63
CA VAL A 251 3.50 16.25 7.42
C VAL A 251 4.04 14.85 7.21
N TYR A 252 4.28 14.13 8.31
CA TYR A 252 4.49 12.70 8.25
C TYR A 252 3.14 11.99 8.36
N VAL A 253 2.76 11.29 7.30
CA VAL A 253 1.53 10.50 7.21
C VAL A 253 1.87 9.01 7.26
N PRO A 254 1.40 8.26 8.27
CA PRO A 254 1.67 6.83 8.38
C PRO A 254 1.11 6.05 7.18
N PRO A 255 1.88 5.11 6.60
CA PRO A 255 1.48 4.37 5.40
C PRO A 255 0.30 3.38 5.56
N ASP A 256 -0.14 3.11 6.79
CA ASP A 256 -1.27 2.24 7.15
C ASP A 256 -2.62 2.97 7.19
N GLN A 257 -2.64 4.29 6.97
CA GLN A 257 -3.87 5.06 6.92
C GLN A 257 -4.53 4.92 5.54
N GLU A 258 -5.69 4.27 5.48
CA GLU A 258 -6.47 4.17 4.24
C GLU A 258 -7.01 5.54 3.80
N GLN A 259 -7.33 6.40 4.77
CA GLN A 259 -7.88 7.74 4.55
C GLN A 259 -7.31 8.73 5.58
N PRO A 260 -6.07 9.22 5.38
CA PRO A 260 -5.49 10.20 6.27
C PRO A 260 -6.27 11.52 6.20
N GLU A 261 -6.62 12.08 7.36
CA GLU A 261 -7.29 13.37 7.47
C GLU A 261 -6.53 14.31 8.43
N VAL A 262 -6.60 15.60 8.15
CA VAL A 262 -6.01 16.66 8.97
C VAL A 262 -7.05 17.77 9.22
N GLN A 263 -6.87 18.47 10.33
CA GLN A 263 -7.75 19.54 10.77
C GLN A 263 -7.11 20.89 10.46
N LEU A 264 -7.80 21.72 9.69
CA LEU A 264 -7.36 23.06 9.30
C LEU A 264 -8.22 24.11 10.00
N GLN A 265 -7.59 24.98 10.79
CA GLN A 265 -8.23 26.15 11.38
C GLN A 265 -7.90 27.38 10.52
N LEU A 266 -8.94 28.12 10.13
CA LEU A 266 -8.87 29.33 9.32
C LEU A 266 -9.30 30.51 10.19
N ASP A 267 -8.37 31.43 10.46
CA ASP A 267 -8.61 32.64 11.24
C ASP A 267 -8.45 33.85 10.32
N TYR A 268 -9.48 34.67 10.18
CA TYR A 268 -9.47 35.84 9.28
C TYR A 268 -10.40 36.95 9.77
N LYS A 269 -10.32 38.13 9.15
CA LYS A 269 -11.27 39.23 9.37
C LYS A 269 -12.21 39.34 8.19
N SER A 270 -13.51 39.50 8.48
CA SER A 270 -14.50 39.84 7.45
C SER A 270 -14.19 41.22 6.86
N PRO A 271 -14.72 41.55 5.67
CA PRO A 271 -14.60 42.89 5.10
C PRO A 271 -15.10 43.99 6.04
N TYR A 272 -16.08 43.67 6.89
CA TYR A 272 -16.66 44.58 7.89
C TYR A 272 -15.87 44.58 9.22
N GLY A 273 -14.72 43.89 9.29
CA GLY A 273 -13.78 43.92 10.42
C GLY A 273 -14.05 42.90 11.53
N ALA A 274 -15.06 42.04 11.39
CA ALA A 274 -15.35 41.00 12.38
C ALA A 274 -14.34 39.85 12.29
N HIS A 275 -13.80 39.42 13.43
CA HIS A 275 -12.93 38.23 13.49
C HIS A 275 -13.76 36.96 13.31
N ARG A 276 -13.33 36.08 12.41
CA ARG A 276 -13.92 34.77 12.13
C ARG A 276 -12.86 33.70 12.34
N SER A 277 -13.31 32.56 12.86
CA SER A 277 -12.50 31.38 13.11
C SER A 277 -13.33 30.17 12.70
N GLU A 278 -12.85 29.45 11.69
CA GLU A 278 -13.54 28.30 11.09
C GLU A 278 -12.63 27.07 11.16
N GLN A 279 -13.21 25.89 11.36
CA GLN A 279 -12.47 24.64 11.38
C GLN A 279 -12.99 23.71 10.27
N CYS A 280 -12.06 23.20 9.46
CA CYS A 280 -12.36 22.34 8.32
C CYS A 280 -11.56 21.04 8.40
N THR A 281 -12.19 19.92 8.06
CA THR A 281 -11.48 18.66 7.84
C THR A 281 -10.97 18.59 6.40
N VAL A 282 -9.68 18.32 6.22
CA VAL A 282 -9.06 18.11 4.91
C VAL A 282 -8.69 16.65 4.77
N ASN A 283 -9.31 15.98 3.80
CA ASN A 283 -8.98 14.61 3.44
C ASN A 283 -7.72 14.61 2.57
N LEU A 284 -6.75 13.76 2.89
CA LEU A 284 -5.51 13.61 2.13
C LEU A 284 -5.63 12.38 1.21
N PHE A 285 -5.64 12.62 -0.10
CA PHE A 285 -5.79 11.55 -1.08
C PHE A 285 -4.45 10.90 -1.39
N ILE A 286 -4.37 9.57 -1.35
CA ILE A 286 -3.12 8.83 -1.64
C ILE A 286 -3.07 8.49 -3.12
N ARG A 287 -1.97 8.85 -3.80
CA ARG A 287 -1.85 8.70 -5.27
C ARG A 287 -1.67 7.24 -5.75
N SER A 288 -1.03 6.37 -4.96
CA SER A 288 -0.94 4.91 -5.22
C SER A 288 -0.29 4.16 -4.05
N ILE A 289 -0.69 2.91 -3.79
CA ILE A 289 -0.10 1.96 -2.83
C ILE A 289 0.57 0.83 -3.65
N GLU A 290 1.73 1.10 -4.25
CA GLU A 290 2.50 0.04 -4.93
C GLU A 290 3.24 -0.85 -3.91
N PRO A 291 3.48 -2.15 -4.21
CA PRO A 291 4.26 -3.04 -3.33
C PRO A 291 5.68 -2.50 -3.17
N LYS A 292 6.13 -2.39 -1.91
CA LYS A 292 7.21 -1.47 -1.55
C LYS A 292 8.56 -2.17 -1.43
N LEU A 293 8.58 -3.48 -1.19
CA LEU A 293 9.77 -4.34 -1.35
C LEU A 293 9.47 -5.45 -2.35
N GLN A 294 10.20 -5.42 -3.47
CA GLN A 294 10.11 -6.45 -4.50
C GLN A 294 11.34 -7.37 -4.42
N VAL A 295 11.12 -8.67 -4.60
CA VAL A 295 12.20 -9.64 -4.62
C VAL A 295 12.16 -10.34 -5.97
N TYR A 296 13.31 -10.39 -6.62
CA TYR A 296 13.55 -11.16 -7.83
C TYR A 296 14.52 -12.29 -7.51
N ALA A 297 14.48 -13.35 -8.30
CA ALA A 297 15.35 -14.50 -8.10
C ALA A 297 15.84 -15.08 -9.42
N GLU A 298 17.10 -15.50 -9.43
CA GLU A 298 17.72 -16.24 -10.53
C GLU A 298 18.44 -17.46 -9.97
N PRO A 299 18.29 -18.66 -10.55
CA PRO A 299 17.50 -19.00 -11.75
C PRO A 299 15.98 -19.13 -11.47
N GLU A 300 15.17 -19.09 -12.54
CA GLU A 300 13.70 -19.21 -12.47
C GLU A 300 13.20 -20.62 -12.09
N PHE A 301 14.02 -21.65 -12.28
CA PHE A 301 13.70 -23.05 -11.97
C PHE A 301 14.86 -23.70 -11.21
N LEU A 302 14.56 -24.71 -10.39
CA LEU A 302 15.55 -25.41 -9.57
C LEU A 302 15.62 -26.89 -9.94
N THR A 303 16.82 -27.48 -9.88
CA THR A 303 17.05 -28.88 -10.22
C THR A 303 16.81 -29.80 -9.01
N CYS A 304 15.92 -30.80 -9.16
CA CYS A 304 15.63 -31.79 -8.13
C CYS A 304 16.87 -32.65 -7.78
N GLY A 305 16.96 -33.10 -6.53
CA GLY A 305 18.04 -33.96 -6.04
C GLY A 305 19.40 -33.28 -5.88
N SER A 306 19.49 -31.96 -6.09
CA SER A 306 20.75 -31.21 -6.07
C SER A 306 20.67 -29.91 -5.25
N ILE A 307 21.83 -29.34 -4.94
CA ILE A 307 21.93 -28.02 -4.29
C ILE A 307 21.99 -26.96 -5.40
N ASN A 308 20.99 -26.10 -5.43
CA ASN A 308 20.87 -24.99 -6.36
C ASN A 308 21.45 -23.71 -5.75
N LEU A 309 22.14 -22.91 -6.55
CA LEU A 309 22.64 -21.59 -6.15
C LEU A 309 21.64 -20.53 -6.64
N VAL A 310 20.92 -19.91 -5.72
CA VAL A 310 19.88 -18.91 -6.03
C VAL A 310 20.38 -17.54 -5.63
N THR A 311 20.40 -16.60 -6.58
CA THR A 311 20.67 -15.19 -6.30
C THR A 311 19.36 -14.44 -6.20
N LEU A 312 19.13 -13.82 -5.06
CA LEU A 312 17.98 -12.98 -4.77
C LEU A 312 18.38 -11.51 -4.93
N THR A 313 17.54 -10.73 -5.60
CA THR A 313 17.66 -9.27 -5.70
C THR A 313 16.48 -8.64 -5.00
N LEU A 314 16.73 -8.03 -3.85
CA LEU A 314 15.76 -7.19 -3.15
C LEU A 314 15.81 -5.78 -3.74
N ARG A 315 14.69 -5.28 -4.21
CA ARG A 315 14.52 -3.91 -4.69
C ARG A 315 13.59 -3.13 -3.77
N SER A 316 14.09 -2.02 -3.25
CA SER A 316 13.25 -1.03 -2.59
C SER A 316 12.53 -0.18 -3.62
N ASN A 317 11.21 -0.09 -3.54
CA ASN A 317 10.42 0.91 -4.27
C ASN A 317 9.99 2.07 -3.37
N TYR A 318 10.52 2.12 -2.14
CA TYR A 318 10.31 3.26 -1.26
C TYR A 318 11.04 4.50 -1.79
N ALA A 319 10.34 5.64 -1.76
CA ALA A 319 10.90 6.96 -2.07
C ALA A 319 11.79 7.53 -0.95
N TYR A 320 12.06 6.74 0.09
CA TYR A 320 12.79 7.12 1.28
C TYR A 320 13.64 5.95 1.79
N LYS A 321 14.64 6.28 2.60
CA LYS A 321 15.57 5.34 3.18
C LYS A 321 14.88 4.47 4.23
N LEU A 322 15.08 3.16 4.16
CA LEU A 322 14.69 2.23 5.21
C LEU A 322 15.88 1.99 6.14
N PHE A 323 15.63 1.92 7.44
CA PHE A 323 16.65 1.66 8.44
C PHE A 323 16.53 0.25 8.99
N ASP A 324 17.68 -0.39 9.29
CA ASP A 324 17.75 -1.71 9.94
C ASP A 324 16.84 -2.77 9.28
N VAL A 325 16.93 -2.88 7.95
CA VAL A 325 16.18 -3.86 7.17
C VAL A 325 16.73 -5.26 7.46
N ARG A 326 15.82 -6.15 7.88
CA ARG A 326 16.09 -7.56 8.16
C ARG A 326 15.05 -8.40 7.44
N ALA A 327 15.48 -9.47 6.80
CA ALA A 327 14.57 -10.46 6.23
C ALA A 327 14.76 -11.80 6.95
N THR A 328 13.65 -12.46 7.26
CA THR A 328 13.66 -13.88 7.61
C THR A 328 13.11 -14.65 6.42
N ILE A 329 13.92 -15.57 5.91
CA ILE A 329 13.60 -16.39 4.74
C ILE A 329 13.26 -17.79 5.23
N THR A 330 12.05 -18.25 4.93
CA THR A 330 11.58 -19.61 5.22
C THR A 330 11.27 -20.34 3.93
N THR A 331 11.47 -21.65 3.91
CA THR A 331 11.26 -22.46 2.69
C THR A 331 10.20 -23.50 2.89
N THR A 332 9.24 -23.52 1.97
CA THR A 332 8.15 -24.47 1.95
C THR A 332 8.25 -25.31 0.68
N THR A 333 8.21 -26.63 0.81
CA THR A 333 8.29 -27.56 -0.32
C THR A 333 6.93 -28.16 -0.59
N ILE A 334 6.54 -28.16 -1.85
CA ILE A 334 5.30 -28.78 -2.28
C ILE A 334 5.69 -30.06 -3.03
N THR A 335 5.31 -31.19 -2.45
CA THR A 335 5.40 -32.53 -3.07
C THR A 335 4.05 -32.87 -3.68
N GLN A 336 4.01 -33.51 -4.84
CA GLN A 336 2.76 -34.06 -5.38
C GLN A 336 2.38 -35.32 -4.58
N THR A 337 1.48 -35.20 -3.60
CA THR A 337 0.78 -36.38 -3.06
C THR A 337 -0.29 -36.80 -4.05
N ALA A 338 -0.02 -37.84 -4.84
CA ALA A 338 -1.09 -38.68 -5.36
C ALA A 338 -1.54 -39.62 -4.23
N ILE A 339 -2.74 -39.34 -3.69
CA ILE A 339 -3.55 -40.18 -2.77
C ILE A 339 -3.14 -40.12 -1.28
N PRO A 340 -4.07 -39.80 -0.36
CA PRO A 340 -3.85 -39.94 1.08
C PRO A 340 -4.00 -41.41 1.48
N ILE A 341 -2.91 -42.17 1.47
CA ILE A 341 -2.86 -43.44 2.20
C ILE A 341 -2.44 -43.10 3.63
N GLN A 342 -3.36 -43.31 4.56
CA GLN A 342 -3.14 -43.23 6.01
C GLN A 342 -2.19 -44.36 6.45
N VAL A 343 -0.88 -44.17 6.26
CA VAL A 343 0.15 -44.99 6.92
C VAL A 343 1.12 -44.05 7.62
N GLN A 344 1.44 -44.39 8.86
CA GLN A 344 2.28 -43.64 9.79
C GLN A 344 3.54 -43.04 9.13
N SER A 345 3.61 -41.70 9.18
CA SER A 345 4.82 -40.86 9.18
C SER A 345 6.05 -41.43 8.47
N ILE A 346 6.04 -41.38 7.14
CA ILE A 346 7.29 -41.30 6.37
C ILE A 346 7.74 -39.83 6.45
N PRO A 347 8.99 -39.51 6.82
CA PRO A 347 9.46 -38.13 6.84
C PRO A 347 9.35 -37.55 5.43
N GLN A 348 8.42 -36.60 5.23
CA GLN A 348 8.32 -35.89 3.95
C GLN A 348 9.65 -35.18 3.69
N SER A 349 10.25 -35.48 2.55
CA SER A 349 11.48 -34.84 2.07
C SER A 349 11.23 -33.35 1.94
N ARG A 350 11.75 -32.56 2.88
CA ARG A 350 11.67 -31.09 2.82
C ARG A 350 12.81 -30.59 1.95
N ALA A 351 12.54 -29.67 1.04
CA ALA A 351 13.56 -28.75 0.55
C ALA A 351 14.07 -27.94 1.74
N VAL A 352 15.39 -27.91 1.83
CA VAL A 352 16.10 -27.27 2.91
C VAL A 352 17.00 -26.25 2.24
N VAL A 353 16.72 -24.96 2.44
CA VAL A 353 17.82 -23.99 2.42
C VAL A 353 18.77 -24.45 3.51
N VAL A 354 20.05 -24.60 3.19
CA VAL A 354 21.03 -25.09 4.15
C VAL A 354 21.00 -24.20 5.41
N GLY A 355 20.31 -24.66 6.47
CA GLY A 355 19.85 -23.84 7.60
C GLY A 355 18.35 -23.54 7.51
N HIS A 356 17.53 -24.27 8.26
CA HIS A 356 16.11 -23.96 8.45
C HIS A 356 16.05 -22.54 9.06
N GLU A 357 15.51 -21.59 8.29
CA GLU A 357 15.54 -20.13 8.52
C GLU A 357 16.89 -19.45 8.22
N VAL A 358 16.87 -18.53 7.25
CA VAL A 358 17.98 -17.61 6.97
C VAL A 358 17.58 -16.21 7.40
N HIS A 359 18.32 -15.64 8.35
CA HIS A 359 18.23 -14.22 8.67
C HIS A 359 19.19 -13.44 7.76
N TRP A 360 18.62 -12.67 6.85
CA TRP A 360 19.36 -11.73 6.01
C TRP A 360 19.35 -10.36 6.67
N PHE A 361 20.51 -9.94 7.18
CA PHE A 361 20.72 -8.58 7.65
C PHE A 361 21.17 -7.71 6.47
N ILE A 362 20.29 -6.83 5.99
CA ILE A 362 20.55 -5.92 4.88
C ILE A 362 21.10 -4.60 5.43
N GLY A 363 20.59 -4.17 6.58
CA GLY A 363 20.94 -2.89 7.19
C GLY A 363 20.15 -1.75 6.57
N ASP A 364 20.82 -0.63 6.31
CA ASP A 364 20.18 0.55 5.77
C ASP A 364 20.01 0.45 4.24
N LEU A 365 18.78 0.56 3.75
CA LEU A 365 18.45 0.47 2.32
C LEU A 365 18.04 1.84 1.79
N GLU A 366 18.85 2.40 0.88
CA GLU A 366 18.59 3.68 0.25
C GLU A 366 17.37 3.62 -0.71
N PRO A 367 16.75 4.77 -1.03
CA PRO A 367 15.61 4.83 -1.95
C PRO A 367 15.94 4.22 -3.32
N TYR A 368 15.03 3.41 -3.86
CA TYR A 368 15.17 2.79 -5.19
C TYR A 368 16.42 1.92 -5.39
N CYS A 369 17.10 1.53 -4.31
CA CYS A 369 18.29 0.68 -4.40
C CYS A 369 17.95 -0.80 -4.41
N GLU A 370 18.92 -1.56 -4.92
CA GLU A 370 18.87 -3.01 -5.02
C GLU A 370 19.99 -3.62 -4.16
N GLU A 371 19.66 -4.70 -3.46
CA GLU A 371 20.58 -5.47 -2.64
C GLU A 371 20.48 -6.96 -2.99
N ASN A 372 21.63 -7.64 -3.03
CA ASN A 372 21.69 -9.02 -3.52
C ASN A 372 22.11 -9.99 -2.41
N LEU A 373 21.51 -11.18 -2.39
CA LEU A 373 21.90 -12.30 -1.54
C LEU A 373 21.95 -13.60 -2.34
N THR A 374 23.05 -14.33 -2.19
CA THR A 374 23.16 -15.68 -2.77
C THR A 374 22.89 -16.74 -1.72
N LEU A 375 21.94 -17.63 -2.01
CA LEU A 375 21.51 -18.75 -1.17
C LEU A 375 21.86 -20.09 -1.82
N ARG A 376 22.04 -21.11 -0.99
CA ARG A 376 22.13 -22.51 -1.42
C ARG A 376 20.88 -23.25 -1.00
N VAL A 377 20.09 -23.69 -1.98
CA VAL A 377 18.78 -24.33 -1.80
C VAL A 377 18.87 -25.79 -2.23
N TYR A 378 18.80 -26.73 -1.30
CA TYR A 378 18.67 -28.14 -1.65
C TYR A 378 17.22 -28.45 -2.00
N VAL A 379 17.01 -29.02 -3.19
CA VAL A 379 15.68 -29.42 -3.67
C VAL A 379 15.57 -30.93 -3.63
N PRO A 380 14.58 -31.51 -2.93
CA PRO A 380 14.48 -32.94 -2.80
C PRO A 380 14.02 -33.57 -4.13
N PRO A 381 14.33 -34.85 -4.37
CA PRO A 381 14.00 -35.52 -5.64
C PRO A 381 12.52 -35.49 -6.03
N ASP A 382 11.62 -35.50 -5.05
CA ASP A 382 10.16 -35.58 -5.19
C ASP A 382 9.44 -34.22 -5.16
N ALA A 383 10.18 -33.10 -5.14
CA ALA A 383 9.58 -31.77 -5.18
C ALA A 383 8.98 -31.46 -6.56
N SER A 384 7.76 -30.91 -6.57
CA SER A 384 7.20 -30.28 -7.77
C SER A 384 7.55 -28.79 -7.85
N SER A 385 7.62 -28.12 -6.70
CA SER A 385 8.00 -26.73 -6.58
C SER A 385 8.55 -26.42 -5.18
N VAL A 386 9.32 -25.34 -5.10
CA VAL A 386 9.86 -24.79 -3.86
C VAL A 386 9.39 -23.35 -3.73
N GLU A 387 8.78 -23.00 -2.60
CA GLU A 387 8.39 -21.63 -2.29
C GLU A 387 9.35 -21.04 -1.25
N LEU A 388 9.85 -19.84 -1.53
CA LEU A 388 10.62 -19.03 -0.60
C LEU A 388 9.71 -17.92 -0.07
N ASP A 389 9.43 -17.98 1.23
CA ASP A 389 8.67 -16.98 1.95
C ASP A 389 9.62 -15.97 2.59
N PHE A 390 9.40 -14.69 2.35
CA PHE A 390 10.18 -13.58 2.88
C PHE A 390 9.34 -12.79 3.87
N SER A 391 9.83 -12.67 5.10
CA SER A 391 9.28 -11.76 6.10
C SER A 391 10.29 -10.66 6.40
N PHE A 392 10.05 -9.46 5.87
CA PHE A 392 10.86 -8.28 6.12
C PHE A 392 10.42 -7.57 7.40
N SER A 393 11.37 -7.06 8.16
CA SER A 393 11.17 -6.09 9.23
C SER A 393 12.14 -4.93 9.04
N PHE A 394 11.66 -3.70 9.13
CA PHE A 394 12.48 -2.50 8.93
C PHE A 394 11.89 -1.32 9.70
N ILE A 395 12.69 -0.28 9.90
CA ILE A 395 12.25 0.98 10.49
C ILE A 395 12.04 1.99 9.36
N ASP A 396 10.83 2.57 9.30
CA ASP A 396 10.50 3.59 8.31
C ASP A 396 11.12 4.96 8.64
N SER A 397 10.98 5.93 7.74
CA SER A 397 11.49 7.30 7.90
C SER A 397 10.94 8.02 9.14
N GLY A 398 9.78 7.59 9.66
CA GLY A 398 9.17 8.13 10.88
C GLY A 398 9.66 7.46 12.17
N GLY A 399 10.57 6.50 12.07
CA GLY A 399 11.09 5.74 13.20
C GLY A 399 10.16 4.62 13.68
N VAL A 400 9.18 4.23 12.88
CA VAL A 400 8.23 3.16 13.23
C VAL A 400 8.70 1.83 12.67
N LEU A 401 8.69 0.78 13.50
CA LEU A 401 8.98 -0.59 13.07
C LEU A 401 7.82 -1.13 12.23
N ARG A 402 8.13 -1.61 11.03
CA ARG A 402 7.19 -2.16 10.05
C ARG A 402 7.60 -3.57 9.65
N SER A 403 6.64 -4.31 9.10
CA SER A 403 6.89 -5.63 8.52
C SER A 403 6.11 -5.84 7.22
N GLU A 404 6.73 -6.50 6.26
CA GLU A 404 6.15 -6.83 4.94
C GLU A 404 6.43 -8.30 4.62
N ARG A 405 5.52 -8.96 3.89
CA ARG A 405 5.69 -10.36 3.49
C ARG A 405 5.50 -10.50 1.99
N THR A 406 6.33 -11.33 1.38
CA THR A 406 6.23 -11.71 -0.03
C THR A 406 6.73 -13.14 -0.20
N SER A 407 6.38 -13.81 -1.29
CA SER A 407 6.89 -15.14 -1.61
C SER A 407 7.27 -15.27 -3.08
N ILE A 408 8.23 -16.16 -3.37
CA ILE A 408 8.63 -16.55 -4.72
C ILE A 408 8.51 -18.06 -4.84
N SER A 409 7.83 -18.53 -5.87
CA SER A 409 7.70 -19.95 -6.16
C SER A 409 8.58 -20.35 -7.34
N PHE A 410 9.37 -21.40 -7.14
CA PHE A 410 10.28 -21.97 -8.12
C PHE A 410 9.74 -23.34 -8.56
N PRO A 411 9.47 -23.54 -9.86
CA PRO A 411 9.26 -24.87 -10.40
C PRO A 411 10.51 -25.73 -10.20
N ALA A 412 10.31 -26.94 -9.67
CA ALA A 412 11.38 -27.92 -9.54
C ALA A 412 11.39 -28.83 -10.78
N VAL A 413 12.56 -29.01 -11.39
CA VAL A 413 12.77 -29.78 -12.61
C VAL A 413 13.75 -30.90 -12.30
N GLY A 414 13.30 -32.15 -12.44
CA GLY A 414 14.18 -33.30 -12.30
C GLY A 414 14.72 -33.79 -13.65
N GLY A 415 15.61 -34.77 -13.59
CA GLY A 415 16.22 -35.40 -14.77
C GLY A 415 16.00 -36.91 -14.77
N VAL A 416 16.14 -37.51 -15.95
CA VAL A 416 16.15 -38.97 -16.13
C VAL A 416 17.59 -39.42 -16.42
N GLU A 417 18.06 -40.40 -15.67
CA GLU A 417 19.39 -40.99 -15.84
C GLU A 417 19.28 -42.51 -15.66
N PHE A 418 19.78 -43.28 -16.62
CA PHE A 418 19.76 -44.74 -16.53
C PHE A 418 21.15 -45.32 -16.27
N ALA A 419 21.19 -46.35 -15.43
CA ALA A 419 22.36 -47.21 -15.27
C ALA A 419 21.99 -48.66 -15.56
N VAL A 420 22.94 -49.43 -16.08
CA VAL A 420 22.78 -50.88 -16.23
C VAL A 420 23.14 -51.53 -14.90
N SER A 421 22.18 -52.20 -14.27
CA SER A 421 22.42 -52.96 -13.05
C SER A 421 23.07 -54.31 -13.35
N GLU A 422 22.57 -55.01 -14.36
CA GLU A 422 23.02 -56.33 -14.78
C GLU A 422 22.66 -56.55 -16.25
N TYR A 423 23.48 -57.34 -16.97
CA TYR A 423 23.12 -57.88 -18.27
C TYR A 423 23.64 -59.31 -18.44
N THR A 424 22.90 -60.13 -19.18
CA THR A 424 23.23 -61.53 -19.45
C THR A 424 22.92 -61.90 -20.90
N THR A 425 23.60 -62.91 -21.42
CA THR A 425 23.35 -63.48 -22.76
C THR A 425 22.96 -64.94 -22.66
N TYR A 426 22.00 -65.37 -23.50
CA TYR A 426 21.62 -66.77 -23.64
C TYR A 426 21.66 -67.19 -25.12
N PRO A 427 22.49 -68.18 -25.52
CA PRO A 427 23.46 -68.92 -24.68
C PRO A 427 24.57 -68.00 -24.12
N GLU A 428 25.21 -68.43 -23.02
CA GLU A 428 26.29 -67.66 -22.37
C GLU A 428 27.53 -67.56 -23.29
N THR A 429 27.86 -68.66 -23.95
CA THR A 429 28.90 -68.73 -24.97
C THR A 429 28.32 -68.39 -26.34
N LEU A 430 28.74 -67.26 -26.92
CA LEU A 430 28.28 -66.82 -28.25
C LEU A 430 29.22 -67.31 -29.33
N GLU A 431 28.68 -68.01 -30.33
CA GLU A 431 29.43 -68.55 -31.46
C GLU A 431 29.11 -67.77 -32.76
N PRO A 432 30.08 -67.63 -33.69
CA PRO A 432 29.80 -67.05 -35.00
C PRO A 432 28.69 -67.82 -35.74
N GLY A 433 27.67 -67.10 -36.20
CA GLY A 433 26.50 -67.67 -36.89
C GLY A 433 25.31 -68.01 -35.99
N SER A 434 25.42 -67.86 -34.66
CA SER A 434 24.34 -68.19 -33.72
C SER A 434 23.42 -66.98 -33.42
N GLN A 435 22.19 -67.29 -32.99
CA GLN A 435 21.28 -66.31 -32.42
C GLN A 435 21.37 -66.38 -30.89
N PHE A 436 21.27 -65.23 -30.24
CA PHE A 436 21.29 -65.12 -28.80
C PHE A 436 20.30 -64.07 -28.30
N THR A 437 19.91 -64.20 -27.04
CA THR A 437 19.08 -63.22 -26.33
C THR A 437 19.96 -62.44 -25.38
N LEU A 438 20.00 -61.12 -25.53
CA LEU A 438 20.62 -60.19 -24.59
C LEU A 438 19.54 -59.67 -23.65
N THR A 439 19.64 -59.98 -22.35
CA THR A 439 18.74 -59.45 -21.32
C THR A 439 19.49 -58.40 -20.52
N VAL A 440 18.91 -57.20 -20.38
CA VAL A 440 19.52 -56.05 -19.69
C VAL A 440 18.54 -55.51 -18.66
N THR A 441 19.04 -55.28 -17.45
CA THR A 441 18.29 -54.61 -16.37
C THR A 441 18.76 -53.16 -16.26
N LEU A 442 17.86 -52.22 -16.50
CA LEU A 442 18.08 -50.78 -16.34
C LEU A 442 17.51 -50.30 -15.01
N LEU A 443 18.27 -49.47 -14.31
CA LEU A 443 17.85 -48.73 -13.12
C LEU A 443 17.74 -47.25 -13.46
N ASN A 444 16.58 -46.64 -13.18
CA ASN A 444 16.41 -45.19 -13.27
C ASN A 444 17.01 -44.54 -12.01
N LEU A 445 18.20 -43.96 -12.15
CA LEU A 445 18.89 -43.17 -11.12
C LEU A 445 18.44 -41.71 -11.10
N GLY A 446 17.67 -41.27 -12.11
CA GLY A 446 17.11 -39.94 -12.19
C GLY A 446 16.11 -39.65 -11.08
N THR A 447 15.73 -38.38 -10.95
CA THR A 447 14.71 -37.91 -10.00
C THR A 447 13.33 -37.80 -10.64
N GLU A 448 13.19 -38.16 -11.91
CA GLU A 448 11.94 -38.14 -12.67
C GLU A 448 11.55 -39.53 -13.18
N ASP A 449 10.24 -39.72 -13.36
CA ASP A 449 9.71 -40.90 -14.01
C ASP A 449 10.02 -40.85 -15.51
N ALA A 450 10.65 -41.91 -16.01
CA ALA A 450 10.89 -42.08 -17.43
C ALA A 450 9.64 -42.68 -18.08
N ARG A 451 8.94 -41.90 -18.90
CA ARG A 451 7.74 -42.34 -19.62
C ARG A 451 8.06 -42.77 -21.04
N PHE A 452 7.29 -43.72 -21.56
CA PHE A 452 7.44 -44.22 -22.93
C PHE A 452 8.87 -44.68 -23.24
N LEU A 453 9.53 -45.37 -22.31
CA LEU A 453 10.90 -45.85 -22.48
C LEU A 453 10.98 -46.79 -23.68
N GLU A 454 11.87 -46.47 -24.60
CA GLU A 454 12.20 -47.25 -25.79
C GLU A 454 13.71 -47.46 -25.84
N VAL A 455 14.14 -48.69 -26.13
CA VAL A 455 15.56 -49.03 -26.29
C VAL A 455 15.80 -49.47 -27.72
N LEU A 456 16.73 -48.81 -28.41
CA LEU A 456 17.09 -49.08 -29.79
C LEU A 456 18.52 -49.66 -29.85
N TYR A 457 18.70 -50.73 -30.60
CA TYR A 457 20.01 -51.27 -30.94
C TYR A 457 20.65 -50.44 -32.05
N LEU A 458 21.80 -49.83 -31.77
CA LEU A 458 22.54 -48.98 -32.72
C LEU A 458 23.60 -49.75 -33.53
N GLY A 459 24.01 -50.93 -33.06
CA GLY A 459 25.08 -51.70 -33.66
C GLY A 459 26.07 -52.23 -32.63
N ALA A 460 27.06 -52.99 -33.10
CA ALA A 460 28.19 -53.43 -32.29
C ALA A 460 29.49 -53.08 -33.00
N GLY A 461 30.25 -52.11 -32.48
CA GLY A 461 31.37 -51.47 -33.16
C GLY A 461 32.38 -52.46 -33.78
N GLY A 462 32.31 -52.64 -35.11
CA GLY A 462 33.21 -53.51 -35.87
C GLY A 462 32.75 -54.96 -36.11
N ALA A 463 31.60 -55.39 -35.56
CA ALA A 463 31.01 -56.70 -35.84
C ALA A 463 29.69 -56.61 -36.61
N ASN A 464 29.47 -57.57 -37.51
CA ASN A 464 28.17 -57.84 -38.12
C ASN A 464 27.22 -58.54 -37.12
N ILE A 465 26.95 -57.89 -35.98
CA ILE A 465 25.88 -58.33 -35.07
C ILE A 465 24.58 -57.68 -35.57
N THR A 466 23.64 -58.53 -35.96
CA THR A 466 22.38 -58.13 -36.58
C THR A 466 21.23 -58.29 -35.59
N SER A 467 20.19 -57.49 -35.77
CA SER A 467 18.95 -57.64 -35.02
C SER A 467 17.78 -57.70 -35.99
N ALA A 468 16.92 -58.72 -35.84
CA ALA A 468 15.68 -58.80 -36.61
C ALA A 468 14.64 -57.76 -36.16
N ARG A 469 14.73 -57.32 -34.90
CA ARG A 469 13.90 -56.27 -34.30
C ARG A 469 14.81 -55.35 -33.47
N PRO A 470 15.31 -54.24 -34.04
CA PRO A 470 16.32 -53.41 -33.42
C PRO A 470 15.76 -52.46 -32.35
N TYR A 471 14.56 -52.68 -31.83
CA TYR A 471 13.98 -51.85 -30.78
C TYR A 471 13.05 -52.65 -29.85
N VAL A 472 12.95 -52.19 -28.60
CA VAL A 472 12.01 -52.69 -27.59
C VAL A 472 11.36 -51.52 -26.88
N TYR A 473 10.03 -51.54 -26.81
CA TYR A 473 9.26 -50.62 -25.99
C TYR A 473 9.08 -51.22 -24.59
N VAL A 474 9.61 -50.54 -23.58
CA VAL A 474 9.64 -51.00 -22.19
C VAL A 474 8.47 -50.42 -21.39
N GLY A 475 8.06 -49.18 -21.70
CA GLY A 475 6.98 -48.48 -20.99
C GLY A 475 7.49 -47.52 -19.92
N ASP A 476 6.71 -47.28 -18.87
CA ASP A 476 7.06 -46.28 -17.86
C ASP A 476 7.94 -46.89 -16.75
N VAL A 477 9.00 -46.19 -16.37
CA VAL A 477 9.92 -46.58 -15.30
C VAL A 477 9.99 -45.46 -14.27
N ALA A 478 9.43 -45.72 -13.10
CA ALA A 478 9.43 -44.75 -12.00
C ALA A 478 10.85 -44.43 -11.52
N SER A 479 11.05 -43.23 -10.99
CA SER A 479 12.30 -42.81 -10.36
C SER A 479 12.75 -43.83 -9.29
N GLY A 480 14.03 -44.21 -9.30
CA GLY A 480 14.61 -45.20 -8.38
C GLY A 480 14.21 -46.66 -8.63
N SER A 481 13.40 -46.94 -9.66
CA SER A 481 12.96 -48.29 -10.00
C SER A 481 13.81 -48.92 -11.11
N SER A 482 13.87 -50.25 -11.15
CA SER A 482 14.53 -51.00 -12.22
C SER A 482 13.54 -51.75 -13.11
N THR A 483 13.89 -51.89 -14.39
CA THR A 483 13.14 -52.67 -15.38
C THR A 483 14.09 -53.53 -16.20
N ALA A 484 13.62 -54.66 -16.73
CA ALA A 484 14.41 -55.54 -17.58
C ALA A 484 13.79 -55.66 -18.97
N PHE A 485 14.63 -55.73 -19.99
CA PHE A 485 14.22 -55.98 -21.36
C PHE A 485 15.15 -56.99 -22.04
N SER A 486 14.66 -57.64 -23.09
CA SER A 486 15.42 -58.62 -23.85
C SER A 486 15.43 -58.31 -25.34
N LEU A 487 16.61 -58.36 -25.96
CA LEU A 487 16.82 -58.20 -27.39
C LEU A 487 17.27 -59.51 -28.02
N GLN A 488 16.68 -59.88 -29.16
CA GLN A 488 17.15 -60.99 -29.98
C GLN A 488 18.16 -60.47 -30.99
N LEU A 489 19.39 -60.95 -30.88
CA LEU A 489 20.54 -60.56 -31.69
C LEU A 489 21.14 -61.80 -32.37
N GLY A 490 21.77 -61.60 -33.52
CA GLY A 490 22.46 -62.66 -34.27
C GLY A 490 23.91 -62.27 -34.52
N VAL A 491 24.82 -63.19 -34.21
CA VAL A 491 26.24 -63.04 -34.57
C VAL A 491 26.41 -63.57 -35.99
N SER A 492 26.90 -62.76 -36.91
CA SER A 492 27.18 -63.24 -38.27
C SER A 492 28.35 -64.23 -38.29
N SER A 493 28.38 -65.12 -39.28
CA SER A 493 29.36 -66.23 -39.36
C SER A 493 30.79 -65.78 -39.71
N ASP A 494 30.95 -64.53 -40.15
CA ASP A 494 32.22 -63.87 -40.51
C ASP A 494 32.88 -63.15 -39.32
N VAL A 495 32.22 -63.12 -38.15
CA VAL A 495 32.72 -62.44 -36.95
C VAL A 495 33.83 -63.27 -36.29
N ALA A 496 35.01 -62.66 -36.10
CA ALA A 496 36.13 -63.31 -35.41
C ALA A 496 35.84 -63.45 -33.90
N PRO A 497 36.36 -64.48 -33.21
CA PRO A 497 36.29 -64.55 -31.75
C PRO A 497 36.94 -63.31 -31.11
N GLY A 498 36.27 -62.72 -30.12
CA GLY A 498 36.70 -61.48 -29.50
C GLY A 498 35.58 -60.80 -28.70
N THR A 499 35.93 -59.68 -28.07
CA THR A 499 34.98 -58.83 -27.34
C THR A 499 34.41 -57.77 -28.25
N TYR A 500 33.09 -57.65 -28.30
CA TYR A 500 32.39 -56.65 -29.10
C TYR A 500 31.49 -55.80 -28.21
N THR A 501 31.48 -54.50 -28.45
CA THR A 501 30.66 -53.55 -27.67
C THR A 501 29.34 -53.32 -28.38
N VAL A 502 28.25 -53.83 -27.82
CA VAL A 502 26.88 -53.54 -28.24
C VAL A 502 26.47 -52.16 -27.75
N GLN A 503 26.00 -51.30 -28.65
CA GLN A 503 25.51 -49.97 -28.33
C GLN A 503 23.98 -49.94 -28.36
N LEU A 504 23.38 -49.50 -27.25
CA LEU A 504 21.94 -49.35 -27.10
C LEU A 504 21.61 -47.87 -26.84
N LEU A 505 20.69 -47.30 -27.61
CA LEU A 505 20.11 -45.98 -27.37
C LEU A 505 18.85 -46.13 -26.53
N VAL A 506 18.90 -45.64 -25.30
CA VAL A 506 17.74 -45.50 -24.43
C VAL A 506 17.09 -44.15 -24.70
N LYS A 507 15.83 -44.16 -25.11
CA LYS A 507 15.02 -42.98 -25.41
C LYS A 507 13.80 -42.96 -24.53
N CYS A 508 13.52 -41.85 -23.87
CA CYS A 508 12.33 -41.70 -23.04
C CYS A 508 11.81 -40.26 -23.04
N LYS A 509 10.65 -40.04 -22.42
CA LYS A 509 10.11 -38.72 -22.15
C LYS A 509 9.93 -38.51 -20.65
N ASP A 510 10.15 -37.29 -20.17
CA ASP A 510 9.79 -36.90 -18.80
C ASP A 510 8.32 -36.46 -18.70
N ARG A 511 7.91 -35.98 -17.52
CA ARG A 511 6.56 -35.44 -17.29
C ARG A 511 6.21 -34.20 -18.11
N LEU A 512 7.22 -33.44 -18.57
CA LEU A 512 7.07 -32.26 -19.41
C LEU A 512 7.05 -32.63 -20.91
N HIS A 513 7.04 -33.92 -21.22
CA HIS A 513 7.15 -34.49 -22.56
C HIS A 513 8.45 -34.13 -23.30
N ILE A 514 9.49 -33.70 -22.57
CA ILE A 514 10.83 -33.49 -23.11
C ILE A 514 11.48 -34.85 -23.32
N THR A 515 12.15 -35.03 -24.46
CA THR A 515 12.76 -36.30 -24.85
C THR A 515 14.21 -36.36 -24.35
N HIS A 516 14.55 -37.43 -23.65
CA HIS A 516 15.89 -37.72 -23.15
C HIS A 516 16.46 -38.95 -23.87
N GLU A 517 17.73 -38.88 -24.24
CA GLU A 517 18.44 -39.91 -24.99
C GLU A 517 19.78 -40.23 -24.32
N GLN A 518 20.07 -41.52 -24.09
CA GLN A 518 21.30 -41.99 -23.48
C GLN A 518 21.82 -43.22 -24.22
N VAL A 519 23.11 -43.23 -24.56
CA VAL A 519 23.77 -44.39 -25.16
C VAL A 519 24.40 -45.25 -24.06
N ILE A 520 24.12 -46.54 -24.09
CA ILE A 520 24.66 -47.57 -23.20
C ILE A 520 25.55 -48.50 -24.01
N GLU A 521 26.72 -48.79 -23.49
CA GLU A 521 27.71 -49.67 -24.11
C GLU A 521 27.88 -50.96 -23.30
N LEU A 522 27.65 -52.11 -23.95
CA LEU A 522 27.68 -53.42 -23.32
C LEU A 522 28.71 -54.33 -24.02
N PRO A 523 29.80 -54.73 -23.35
CA PRO A 523 30.75 -55.67 -23.93
C PRO A 523 30.19 -57.10 -23.87
N ILE A 524 30.16 -57.78 -25.02
CA ILE A 524 29.81 -59.20 -25.17
C ILE A 524 30.99 -59.99 -25.73
N GLN A 525 31.14 -61.24 -25.29
CA GLN A 525 32.23 -62.12 -25.72
C GLN A 525 31.72 -63.12 -26.76
N VAL A 526 32.38 -63.16 -27.93
CA VAL A 526 32.18 -64.18 -28.94
C VAL A 526 33.36 -65.13 -28.88
N SER A 527 33.09 -66.41 -28.66
CA SER A 527 34.10 -67.47 -28.58
C SER A 527 33.76 -68.60 -29.54
N LYS A 528 34.77 -69.37 -29.92
CA LYS A 528 34.58 -70.51 -30.81
C LYS A 528 34.13 -71.71 -29.97
N ALA A 529 33.13 -72.45 -30.45
CA ALA A 529 32.73 -73.74 -29.89
C ALA A 529 33.97 -74.57 -29.53
N GLN A 530 34.13 -74.89 -28.25
CA GLN A 530 35.07 -75.93 -27.86
C GLN A 530 34.30 -77.25 -28.07
N GLU A 531 34.83 -78.14 -28.92
CA GLU A 531 34.28 -79.49 -29.04
C GLU A 531 34.19 -80.08 -27.62
N GLU A 532 32.97 -80.46 -27.21
CA GLU A 532 32.76 -81.32 -26.05
C GLU A 532 33.64 -82.55 -26.25
N VAL A 533 34.74 -82.62 -25.51
CA VAL A 533 35.41 -83.90 -25.27
C VAL A 533 34.45 -84.65 -24.36
N GLU A 534 33.64 -85.50 -24.97
CA GLU A 534 32.88 -86.54 -24.29
C GLU A 534 33.90 -87.35 -23.47
N GLU A 535 33.97 -87.08 -22.17
CA GLU A 535 34.78 -87.86 -21.25
C GLU A 535 34.14 -89.25 -21.18
N GLN A 536 34.65 -90.16 -22.01
CA GLN A 536 34.31 -91.58 -21.93
C GLN A 536 34.52 -92.04 -20.49
N ALA A 537 33.42 -92.28 -19.79
CA ALA A 537 33.44 -92.99 -18.52
C ALA A 537 34.30 -94.25 -18.68
N PRO A 538 35.34 -94.45 -17.86
CA PRO A 538 36.15 -95.65 -17.96
C PRO A 538 35.25 -96.85 -17.70
N GLN A 539 35.17 -97.76 -18.67
CA GLN A 539 34.55 -99.07 -18.49
C GLN A 539 35.14 -99.69 -17.23
N ALA A 540 34.28 -100.01 -16.27
CA ALA A 540 34.63 -100.68 -15.04
C ALA A 540 35.23 -102.06 -15.34
N GLY A 541 36.56 -102.09 -15.52
CA GLY A 541 37.36 -103.28 -15.43
C GLY A 541 37.29 -103.80 -14.00
N LEU A 542 36.59 -104.92 -13.84
CA LEU A 542 36.39 -105.65 -12.59
C LEU A 542 37.75 -106.01 -11.96
N ASN A 543 38.22 -105.20 -11.00
CA ASN A 543 39.44 -105.47 -10.24
C ASN A 543 39.20 -106.60 -9.21
N VAL A 544 39.56 -107.82 -9.60
CA VAL A 544 39.51 -109.07 -8.81
C VAL A 544 40.35 -109.02 -7.51
N ALA A 545 41.14 -107.97 -7.29
CA ALA A 545 41.99 -107.82 -6.10
C ALA A 545 41.24 -107.43 -4.81
N LEU A 546 40.02 -106.90 -4.88
CA LEU A 546 39.29 -106.43 -3.68
C LEU A 546 38.44 -107.53 -3.01
N LEU A 547 38.08 -108.61 -3.72
CA LEU A 547 37.33 -109.74 -3.16
C LEU A 547 38.19 -110.65 -2.28
N VAL A 548 39.51 -110.69 -2.50
CA VAL A 548 40.44 -111.51 -1.70
C VAL A 548 40.69 -110.91 -0.31
N VAL A 549 40.67 -109.57 -0.18
CA VAL A 549 40.91 -108.90 1.10
C VAL A 549 39.70 -108.98 2.04
N VAL A 550 38.48 -108.96 1.49
CA VAL A 550 37.24 -109.11 2.27
C VAL A 550 37.01 -110.57 2.70
N ALA A 551 37.41 -111.55 1.89
CA ALA A 551 37.33 -112.98 2.25
C ALA A 551 38.32 -113.37 3.37
N VAL A 552 39.51 -112.76 3.42
CA VAL A 552 40.51 -113.00 4.48
C VAL A 552 40.12 -112.30 5.80
N ALA A 553 39.45 -111.15 5.73
CA ALA A 553 38.92 -110.47 6.93
C ALA A 553 37.72 -111.20 7.55
N ALA A 554 36.82 -111.77 6.74
CA ALA A 554 35.68 -112.56 7.23
C ALA A 554 36.10 -113.90 7.88
N ALA A 555 37.15 -114.54 7.37
CA ALA A 555 37.71 -115.77 7.96
C ALA A 555 38.44 -115.52 9.30
N ALA A 556 39.05 -114.34 9.48
CA ALA A 556 39.71 -113.95 10.74
C ALA A 556 38.72 -113.61 11.87
N ILE A 557 37.57 -113.01 11.53
CA ILE A 557 36.52 -112.66 12.51
C ILE A 557 35.70 -113.89 12.93
N GLY A 558 35.46 -114.85 12.02
CA GLY A 558 34.83 -116.14 12.35
C GLY A 558 35.67 -117.03 13.29
N PHE A 559 37.01 -116.93 13.23
CA PHE A 559 37.92 -117.71 14.07
C PHE A 559 38.03 -117.19 15.52
N PHE A 560 37.80 -115.89 15.76
CA PHE A 560 37.83 -115.30 17.11
C PHE A 560 36.48 -115.28 17.84
N ALA A 561 35.35 -115.36 17.13
CA ALA A 561 34.02 -115.41 17.75
C ALA A 561 33.60 -116.81 18.24
N GLY A 562 34.35 -117.87 17.89
CA GLY A 562 34.06 -119.26 18.26
C GLY A 562 34.53 -119.70 19.65
N ARG A 563 35.04 -118.81 20.51
CA ARG A 563 35.62 -119.22 21.80
C ARG A 563 35.38 -118.24 22.96
N ARG A 564 34.11 -117.97 23.29
CA ARG A 564 33.64 -117.79 24.67
C ARG A 564 32.12 -117.71 24.74
N VAL A 565 31.51 -118.86 24.98
CA VAL A 565 30.14 -118.97 25.49
C VAL A 565 30.12 -118.50 26.95
N GLY A 566 29.14 -117.66 27.30
CA GLY A 566 28.54 -117.66 28.63
C GLY A 566 28.42 -116.31 29.32
N ARG A 567 27.15 -115.88 29.48
CA ARG A 567 26.52 -115.45 30.75
C ARG A 567 25.97 -114.01 30.82
N LYS A 568 24.63 -113.95 30.70
CA LYS A 568 23.61 -113.16 31.45
C LYS A 568 23.53 -111.62 31.35
N GLY A 569 22.27 -111.19 31.16
CA GLY A 569 21.63 -109.95 31.66
C GLY A 569 21.75 -108.77 30.70
N GLY A 570 20.73 -108.03 30.28
CA GLY A 570 19.39 -107.76 30.83
C GLY A 570 19.23 -106.24 30.96
N GLY A 571 18.17 -105.64 30.40
CA GLY A 571 17.73 -104.27 30.74
C GLY A 571 17.62 -103.25 29.59
N GLU A 572 16.39 -103.04 29.15
CA GLU A 572 15.64 -101.81 28.79
C GLU A 572 16.29 -100.40 28.72
N GLY A 573 15.67 -99.56 27.87
CA GLY A 573 15.55 -98.09 27.97
C GLY A 573 16.15 -97.32 26.78
N GLU A 574 15.39 -96.86 25.78
CA GLU A 574 14.56 -95.63 25.69
C GLU A 574 15.32 -94.29 25.66
N GLY A 575 14.84 -93.36 24.81
CA GLY A 575 15.16 -91.92 24.76
C GLY A 575 16.13 -91.54 23.63
N GLU A 576 15.74 -91.11 22.44
CA GLU A 576 14.79 -90.05 22.03
C GLU A 576 15.30 -88.61 22.28
N VAL A 577 15.07 -87.80 21.25
CA VAL A 577 14.82 -86.34 21.23
C VAL A 577 15.94 -85.42 20.71
N GLU A 578 15.61 -84.93 19.50
CA GLU A 578 15.85 -83.64 18.82
C GLU A 578 17.26 -83.13 18.52
#